data_AF-A0A5M9NWS8-F1
#
_entry.id   AF-A0A5M9NWS8-F1
#
_cell.length_a   1.000
_cell.length_b   1.000
_cell.length_c   1.000
_cell.angle_alpha   90.00
_cell.angle_beta   90.00
_cell.angle_gamma   90.00
#
_symmetry.space_group_name_H-M   'P 1'
#
loop_
_entity.id
_entity.type
_entity.pdbx_description
1 polymer ?
#
loop_
_entity_poly.entity_id
_entity_poly.type
_entity_poly.pdbx_seq_one_letter_code
_entity_poly.pdbx_strand_id
1 'polypeptide(L)'
;MSIILFSSTHHGVLRTTFSKQSYRSRAIYMIIDDKPPRFVINHNVSLDSGRVVPIDNLECVKRMTQQLIQTQGRFFALHGKFDDPFALLSYMQKYQLTFSEDSRHLKVAVSSEGFTDIRGNLEQQSCAFSYRFYCDDTLGEWLERALCVDPNTMKHWERIA
;
A
#
# COMPACT_ATOMS: atom_id res chain seq x y z
N MET A 1 -16.15 16.97 16.69
CA MET A 1 -15.62 15.69 16.18
C MET A 1 -16.70 15.07 15.32
N SER A 2 -16.58 15.22 14.00
CA SER A 2 -17.65 14.92 13.06
C SER A 2 -17.21 13.78 12.15
N ILE A 3 -17.75 12.59 12.37
CA ILE A 3 -17.52 11.44 11.50
C ILE A 3 -18.59 11.50 10.41
N ILE A 4 -18.20 11.76 9.16
CA ILE A 4 -19.10 11.67 8.02
C ILE A 4 -18.63 10.49 7.14
N LEU A 5 -19.47 9.46 7.09
CA LEU A 5 -19.22 8.20 6.38
C LEU A 5 -19.72 8.33 4.94
N PHE A 6 -18.82 8.38 3.95
CA PHE A 6 -19.21 8.21 2.54
C PHE A 6 -18.49 7.01 1.95
N SER A 7 -19.24 6.08 1.33
CA SER A 7 -18.71 4.96 0.55
C SER A 7 -18.57 5.40 -0.91
N SER A 8 -17.35 5.46 -1.45
CA SER A 8 -17.15 5.73 -2.89
C SER A 8 -17.03 4.44 -3.70
N THR A 9 -17.76 4.36 -4.81
CA THR A 9 -17.64 3.29 -5.82
C THR A 9 -16.42 3.46 -6.73
N HIS A 10 -15.68 4.56 -6.59
CA HIS A 10 -14.63 5.00 -7.52
C HIS A 10 -13.20 4.64 -7.11
N HIS A 11 -12.97 4.00 -5.96
CA HIS A 11 -11.61 3.65 -5.48
C HIS A 11 -11.09 2.31 -5.99
N GLY A 12 -11.16 2.15 -7.31
CA GLY A 12 -10.43 1.11 -8.01
C GLY A 12 -11.00 -0.29 -7.90
N VAL A 13 -10.96 -1.00 -9.03
CA VAL A 13 -11.09 -2.45 -9.05
C VAL A 13 -9.68 -3.01 -8.95
N LEU A 14 -9.34 -3.63 -7.82
CA LEU A 14 -8.11 -4.40 -7.70
C LEU A 14 -8.32 -5.74 -8.42
N ARG A 15 -7.73 -5.85 -9.62
CA ARG A 15 -7.50 -7.14 -10.28
C ARG A 15 -6.15 -7.66 -9.86
N THR A 16 -6.11 -8.85 -9.27
CA THR A 16 -4.83 -9.54 -9.11
C THR A 16 -4.48 -10.21 -10.44
N THR A 17 -3.21 -10.20 -10.84
CA THR A 17 -2.77 -10.90 -12.06
C THR A 17 -2.83 -12.43 -11.92
N PHE A 18 -2.97 -12.94 -10.69
CA PHE A 18 -2.92 -14.36 -10.36
C PHE A 18 -4.30 -15.01 -10.17
N SER A 19 -5.34 -14.22 -9.91
CA SER A 19 -6.72 -14.69 -9.94
C SER A 19 -7.52 -13.81 -10.90
N LYS A 20 -8.34 -14.42 -11.78
CA LYS A 20 -9.28 -13.67 -12.65
C LYS A 20 -10.35 -12.89 -11.86
N GLN A 21 -10.19 -12.76 -10.54
CA GLN A 21 -11.15 -12.17 -9.65
C GLN A 21 -10.93 -10.66 -9.57
N SER A 22 -12.02 -9.94 -9.77
CA SER A 22 -12.07 -8.49 -9.68
C SER A 22 -12.68 -8.10 -8.33
N TYR A 23 -11.95 -7.30 -7.55
CA TYR A 23 -12.43 -6.85 -6.25
C TYR A 23 -12.54 -5.33 -6.20
N ARG A 24 -13.56 -4.80 -5.50
CA ARG A 24 -13.68 -3.36 -5.22
C ARG A 24 -13.44 -3.13 -3.74
N SER A 25 -12.53 -2.23 -3.38
CA SER A 25 -12.41 -1.77 -2.00
C SER A 25 -13.41 -0.65 -1.76
N ARG A 26 -14.33 -0.82 -0.80
CA ARG A 26 -15.20 0.28 -0.37
C ARG A 26 -14.44 1.12 0.64
N ALA A 27 -13.73 2.14 0.15
CA ALA A 27 -13.17 3.15 1.02
C ALA A 27 -14.28 4.08 1.55
N ILE A 28 -14.23 4.29 2.85
CA ILE A 28 -14.95 5.26 3.67
C ILE A 28 -13.99 6.43 3.90
N TYR A 29 -14.45 7.66 3.71
CA TYR A 29 -13.67 8.83 4.08
C TYR A 29 -13.78 9.13 5.59
N MET A 30 -12.68 9.58 6.18
CA MET A 30 -12.56 10.04 7.56
C MET A 30 -11.84 11.39 7.56
N ILE A 31 -12.53 12.46 7.94
CA ILE A 31 -11.89 13.76 8.16
C ILE A 31 -11.43 13.81 9.62
N ILE A 32 -10.15 14.10 9.84
CA ILE A 32 -9.57 14.28 11.19
C ILE A 32 -9.05 15.70 11.29
N ASP A 33 -9.52 16.46 12.29
CA ASP A 33 -9.02 17.79 12.65
C ASP A 33 -8.94 18.79 11.47
N ASP A 34 -10.00 18.87 10.65
CA ASP A 34 -10.09 19.74 9.46
C ASP A 34 -8.95 19.55 8.42
N LYS A 35 -8.20 18.44 8.53
CA LYS A 35 -7.21 18.02 7.54
C LYS A 35 -7.89 17.29 6.39
N PRO A 36 -7.27 17.24 5.20
CA PRO A 36 -7.81 16.53 4.04
C PRO A 36 -8.27 15.10 4.40
N PRO A 37 -9.31 14.59 3.71
CA PRO A 37 -9.95 13.34 4.07
C PRO A 37 -8.95 12.17 4.04
N ARG A 38 -8.95 11.38 5.10
CA ARG A 38 -8.20 10.12 5.24
C ARG A 38 -9.10 8.94 4.90
N PHE A 39 -8.52 7.82 4.48
CA PHE A 39 -9.27 6.64 4.08
C PHE A 39 -9.46 5.66 5.25
N VAL A 40 -10.63 5.03 5.33
CA VAL A 40 -11.00 3.91 6.20
C VAL A 40 -11.60 2.85 5.30
N ILE A 41 -11.19 1.59 5.39
CA ILE A 41 -11.71 0.55 4.50
C ILE A 41 -12.97 -0.07 5.16
N ASN A 42 -14.05 -0.25 4.39
CA ASN A 42 -15.26 -0.94 4.86
C ASN A 42 -15.17 -2.43 4.57
N HIS A 43 -15.07 -2.80 3.30
CA HIS A 43 -14.92 -4.18 2.82
C HIS A 43 -14.36 -4.15 1.40
N ASN A 44 -13.50 -5.09 1.07
CA ASN A 44 -13.28 -5.54 -0.29
C ASN A 44 -14.42 -6.49 -0.68
N VAL A 45 -14.96 -6.31 -1.87
CA VAL A 45 -16.08 -7.09 -2.38
C VAL A 45 -15.73 -7.70 -3.72
N SER A 46 -16.07 -8.97 -3.93
CA SER A 46 -15.97 -9.60 -5.26
C SER A 46 -17.02 -9.02 -6.19
N LEU A 47 -16.64 -8.80 -7.46
CA LEU A 47 -17.53 -8.36 -8.54
C LEU A 47 -17.90 -9.48 -9.52
N ASP A 48 -17.33 -10.67 -9.36
CA ASP A 48 -17.32 -11.71 -10.41
C ASP A 48 -18.65 -12.46 -10.57
N SER A 49 -19.57 -12.34 -9.61
CA SER A 49 -20.82 -13.11 -9.58
C SER A 49 -22.08 -12.25 -9.79
N GLY A 50 -21.93 -10.97 -10.12
CA GLY A 50 -23.04 -10.00 -10.11
C GLY A 50 -23.60 -9.71 -8.71
N ARG A 51 -23.12 -10.41 -7.67
CA ARG A 51 -23.42 -10.16 -6.25
C ARG A 51 -22.19 -9.57 -5.57
N VAL A 52 -22.42 -8.54 -4.76
CA VAL A 52 -21.41 -7.89 -3.93
C VAL A 52 -21.17 -8.73 -2.69
N VAL A 53 -20.19 -9.65 -2.74
CA VAL A 53 -19.84 -10.52 -1.61
C VAL A 53 -18.58 -9.98 -0.93
N PRO A 54 -18.60 -9.64 0.37
CA PRO A 54 -17.39 -9.30 1.11
C PRO A 54 -16.40 -10.47 1.06
N ILE A 55 -15.17 -10.17 0.64
CA ILE A 55 -14.08 -11.16 0.61
C ILE A 55 -13.16 -11.04 1.83
N ASP A 56 -13.28 -9.94 2.58
CA ASP A 56 -12.61 -9.77 3.86
C ASP A 56 -13.60 -10.04 5.00
N ASN A 57 -13.09 -10.55 6.10
CA ASN A 57 -13.82 -10.57 7.36
C ASN A 57 -13.65 -9.25 8.12
N LEU A 58 -14.49 -9.06 9.15
CA LEU A 58 -14.49 -7.85 10.00
C LEU A 58 -13.14 -7.60 10.70
N GLU A 59 -12.40 -8.67 11.04
CA GLU A 59 -11.08 -8.58 11.68
C GLU A 59 -10.06 -7.90 10.75
N CYS A 60 -10.01 -8.36 9.49
CA CYS A 60 -9.13 -7.79 8.45
C CYS A 60 -9.42 -6.30 8.26
N VAL A 61 -10.70 -5.94 8.12
CA VAL A 61 -11.15 -4.56 7.96
C VAL A 61 -10.72 -3.67 9.14
N LYS A 62 -10.91 -4.17 10.37
CA LYS A 62 -10.49 -3.46 11.59
C LYS A 62 -8.98 -3.24 11.62
N ARG A 63 -8.18 -4.27 11.32
CA ARG A 63 -6.71 -4.17 11.27
C ARG A 63 -6.25 -3.13 10.24
N MET A 64 -6.84 -3.18 9.04
CA MET A 64 -6.49 -2.23 7.98
C MET A 64 -6.84 -0.79 8.37
N THR A 65 -8.02 -0.60 8.98
CA THR A 65 -8.48 0.70 9.49
C THR A 65 -7.56 1.22 10.60
N GLN A 66 -7.16 0.36 11.54
CA GLN A 66 -6.25 0.74 12.63
C GLN A 66 -4.90 1.21 12.08
N GLN A 67 -4.35 0.51 11.09
CA GLN A 67 -3.09 0.92 10.47
C GLN A 67 -3.21 2.31 9.82
N LEU A 68 -4.29 2.57 9.07
CA LEU A 68 -4.52 3.88 8.46
C LEU A 68 -4.69 4.99 9.51
N ILE A 69 -5.35 4.71 10.63
CA ILE A 69 -5.46 5.67 11.75
C ILE A 69 -4.07 5.96 12.35
N GLN A 70 -3.29 4.91 12.65
CA GLN A 70 -1.96 5.02 13.26
C GLN A 70 -0.96 5.76 12.36
N THR A 71 -0.97 5.46 11.06
CA THR A 71 -0.11 6.12 10.06
C THR A 71 -0.63 7.50 9.69
N GLN A 72 -1.78 7.90 10.24
CA GLN A 72 -2.45 9.15 9.89
C GLN A 72 -2.80 9.23 8.39
N GLY A 73 -3.08 8.09 7.78
CA GLY A 73 -3.38 7.95 6.37
C GLY A 73 -2.17 8.14 5.45
N ARG A 74 -0.94 8.27 5.97
CA ARG A 74 0.25 8.52 5.14
C ARG A 74 0.63 7.33 4.26
N PHE A 75 0.52 6.13 4.82
CA PHE A 75 0.81 4.89 4.11
C PHE A 75 0.03 3.71 4.67
N PHE A 76 0.05 2.61 3.92
CA PHE A 76 -0.61 1.36 4.22
C PHE A 76 0.23 0.16 3.73
N ALA A 77 0.37 -0.89 4.55
CA ALA A 77 1.00 -2.14 4.12
C ALA A 77 -0.06 -3.08 3.50
N LEU A 78 0.01 -3.25 2.18
CA LEU A 78 -0.82 -4.20 1.45
C LEU A 78 -0.34 -5.64 1.70
N HIS A 79 0.98 -5.82 1.75
CA HIS A 79 1.63 -7.10 1.96
C HIS A 79 3.05 -6.90 2.48
N GLY A 80 3.55 -7.85 3.27
CA GLY A 80 4.94 -7.89 3.68
C GLY A 80 5.10 -8.31 5.13
N LYS A 81 6.35 -8.56 5.52
CA LYS A 81 6.71 -8.89 6.91
C LYS A 81 6.58 -7.71 7.86
N PHE A 82 6.69 -6.49 7.34
CA PHE A 82 6.69 -5.25 8.12
C PHE A 82 5.48 -4.41 7.75
N ASP A 83 4.70 -4.01 8.76
CA ASP A 83 3.58 -3.08 8.59
C ASP A 83 4.05 -1.63 8.39
N ASP A 84 5.29 -1.33 8.79
CA ASP A 84 5.95 -0.04 8.58
C ASP A 84 7.03 -0.17 7.48
N PRO A 85 6.91 0.55 6.36
CA PRO A 85 7.88 0.51 5.28
C PRO A 85 9.26 1.06 5.71
N PHE A 86 9.36 1.92 6.73
CA PHE A 86 10.65 2.39 7.26
C PHE A 86 11.35 1.34 8.14
N ALA A 87 10.56 0.48 8.81
CA ALA A 87 11.10 -0.64 9.57
C ALA A 87 11.75 -1.68 8.63
N LEU A 88 11.20 -1.88 7.42
CA LEU A 88 11.84 -2.69 6.39
C LEU A 88 13.22 -2.13 6.03
N LEU A 89 13.34 -0.83 5.74
CA LEU A 89 14.62 -0.21 5.40
C LEU A 89 15.64 -0.32 6.53
N SER A 90 15.21 -0.11 7.77
CA SER A 90 16.06 -0.27 8.96
C SER A 90 16.56 -1.72 9.11
N TYR A 91 15.69 -2.70 8.82
CA TYR A 91 16.05 -4.11 8.81
C TYR A 91 17.05 -4.42 7.69
N MET A 92 16.81 -3.93 6.47
CA MET A 92 17.75 -4.10 5.36
C MET A 92 19.13 -3.53 5.68
N GLN A 93 19.20 -2.32 6.23
CA GLN A 93 20.45 -1.69 6.62
C GLN A 93 21.19 -2.52 7.68
N LYS A 94 20.48 -2.99 8.72
CA LYS A 94 21.07 -3.78 9.81
C LYS A 94 21.67 -5.10 9.32
N TYR A 95 21.00 -5.75 8.37
CA TYR A 95 21.39 -7.08 7.87
C TYR A 95 22.08 -7.04 6.50
N GLN A 96 22.43 -5.84 6.01
CA GLN A 96 23.08 -5.61 4.72
C GLN A 96 22.34 -6.30 3.55
N LEU A 97 21.01 -6.16 3.54
CA LEU A 97 20.15 -6.73 2.50
C LEU A 97 19.93 -5.72 1.37
N THR A 98 19.70 -6.24 0.18
CA THR A 98 19.43 -5.45 -1.02
C THR A 98 18.04 -5.76 -1.56
N PHE A 99 17.48 -4.83 -2.31
CA PHE A 99 16.31 -5.16 -3.10
C PHE A 99 16.70 -6.15 -4.21
N SER A 100 15.73 -6.94 -4.66
CA SER A 100 15.97 -7.83 -5.79
C SER A 100 16.14 -7.03 -7.08
N GLU A 101 17.17 -7.37 -7.85
CA GLU A 101 17.48 -6.75 -9.15
C GLU A 101 16.49 -7.16 -10.25
N ASP A 102 15.69 -8.19 -10.02
CA ASP A 102 14.65 -8.58 -10.95
C ASP A 102 13.56 -7.48 -11.01
N SER A 103 13.62 -6.70 -12.09
CA SER A 103 12.66 -5.65 -12.46
C SER A 103 11.18 -6.08 -12.40
N ARG A 104 10.88 -7.39 -12.42
CA ARG A 104 9.51 -7.89 -12.23
C ARG A 104 9.01 -7.69 -10.80
N HIS A 105 9.91 -7.65 -9.83
CA HIS A 105 9.57 -7.58 -8.41
C HIS A 105 9.49 -6.16 -7.89
N LEU A 106 10.36 -5.28 -8.35
CA LEU A 106 10.58 -3.97 -7.75
C LEU A 106 9.99 -2.83 -8.61
N LYS A 107 8.85 -2.28 -8.18
CA LYS A 107 8.00 -1.38 -8.99
C LYS A 107 7.42 -0.23 -8.19
N VAL A 108 7.40 0.96 -8.80
CA VAL A 108 6.65 2.13 -8.32
C VAL A 108 5.52 2.41 -9.29
N ALA A 109 4.27 2.24 -8.85
CA ALA A 109 3.08 2.47 -9.65
C ALA A 109 2.33 3.70 -9.11
N VAL A 110 2.30 4.77 -9.90
CA VAL A 110 1.56 6.00 -9.56
C VAL A 110 0.12 5.84 -10.04
N SER A 111 -0.84 5.94 -9.12
CA SER A 111 -2.26 5.84 -9.45
C SER A 111 -2.85 7.21 -9.74
N SER A 112 -3.70 7.30 -10.77
CA SER A 112 -4.57 8.45 -11.02
C SER A 112 -5.56 8.73 -9.89
N GLU A 113 -5.74 7.77 -8.97
CA GLU A 113 -6.57 7.90 -7.78
C GLU A 113 -5.87 8.56 -6.58
N GLY A 114 -4.64 9.09 -6.76
CA GLY A 114 -3.94 9.89 -5.75
C GLY A 114 -3.17 9.07 -4.71
N PHE A 115 -2.65 7.91 -5.11
CA PHE A 115 -1.74 7.10 -4.27
C PHE A 115 -0.62 6.51 -5.12
N THR A 116 0.47 6.12 -4.47
CA THR A 116 1.60 5.42 -5.11
C THR A 116 1.83 4.08 -4.44
N ASP A 117 1.80 3.01 -5.21
CA ASP A 117 2.16 1.67 -4.75
C ASP A 117 3.64 1.41 -4.98
N ILE A 118 4.33 0.92 -3.95
CA ILE A 118 5.68 0.37 -4.03
C ILE A 118 5.60 -1.12 -3.76
N ARG A 119 6.14 -1.93 -4.67
CA ARG A 119 6.22 -3.39 -4.48
C ARG A 119 7.63 -3.86 -4.75
N GLY A 120 8.05 -4.92 -4.07
CA GLY A 120 9.42 -5.41 -4.14
C GLY A 120 9.58 -6.80 -3.52
N ASN A 121 10.79 -7.31 -3.65
CA ASN A 121 11.29 -8.46 -2.91
C ASN A 121 12.73 -8.16 -2.46
N LEU A 122 13.20 -8.85 -1.43
CA LEU A 122 14.63 -8.82 -1.05
C LEU A 122 15.39 -9.90 -1.83
N GLU A 123 16.63 -9.63 -2.19
CA GLU A 123 17.42 -10.59 -2.98
C GLU A 123 17.82 -11.81 -2.14
N GLN A 124 18.28 -11.57 -0.91
CA GLN A 124 18.82 -12.60 -0.03
C GLN A 124 17.73 -13.42 0.68
N GLN A 125 16.47 -12.97 0.64
CA GLN A 125 15.36 -13.59 1.36
C GLN A 125 14.10 -13.48 0.50
N SER A 126 13.32 -14.56 0.38
CA SER A 126 11.99 -14.50 -0.23
C SER A 126 11.03 -13.74 0.69
N CYS A 127 11.15 -12.42 0.69
CA CYS A 127 10.44 -11.46 1.52
C CYS A 127 9.81 -10.40 0.63
N ALA A 128 8.72 -10.78 -0.04
CA ALA A 128 7.95 -9.86 -0.85
C ALA A 128 7.29 -8.79 0.03
N PHE A 129 7.18 -7.57 -0.48
CA PHE A 129 6.50 -6.47 0.17
C PHE A 129 5.69 -5.64 -0.83
N SER A 130 4.65 -4.99 -0.32
CA SER A 130 3.81 -4.06 -1.05
C SER A 130 3.27 -3.00 -0.10
N TYR A 131 3.62 -1.76 -0.36
CA TYR A 131 3.19 -0.58 0.38
C TYR A 131 2.42 0.36 -0.53
N ARG A 132 1.46 1.07 0.04
CA ARG A 132 0.74 2.16 -0.61
C ARG A 132 0.99 3.45 0.15
N PHE A 133 1.44 4.48 -0.54
CA PHE A 133 1.64 5.82 0.00
C PHE A 133 0.54 6.74 -0.53
N TYR A 134 -0.10 7.48 0.37
CA TYR A 134 -1.09 8.51 0.03
C TYR A 134 -0.55 9.92 0.26
N CYS A 135 0.67 10.04 0.79
CA CYS A 135 1.34 11.30 1.10
C CYS A 135 2.69 11.35 0.39
N ASP A 136 2.82 12.30 -0.55
CA ASP A 136 4.03 12.45 -1.38
C ASP A 136 5.27 12.77 -0.55
N ASP A 137 5.14 13.56 0.52
CA ASP A 137 6.27 13.85 1.42
C ASP A 137 6.80 12.57 2.10
N THR A 138 5.88 11.70 2.55
CA THR A 138 6.27 10.44 3.21
C THR A 138 6.85 9.44 2.20
N LEU A 139 6.33 9.44 0.97
CA LEU A 139 6.91 8.68 -0.14
C LEU A 139 8.33 9.17 -0.45
N GLY A 140 8.52 10.49 -0.57
CA GLY A 140 9.84 11.10 -0.82
C GLY A 140 10.86 10.72 0.24
N GLU A 141 10.50 10.85 1.52
CA GLU A 141 11.36 10.44 2.64
C GLU A 141 11.74 8.95 2.55
N TRP A 142 10.77 8.09 2.23
CA TRP A 142 11.03 6.65 2.09
C TRP A 142 11.99 6.36 0.92
N LEU A 143 11.79 7.00 -0.23
CA LEU A 143 12.64 6.86 -1.42
C LEU A 143 14.08 7.28 -1.16
N GLU A 144 14.28 8.40 -0.49
CA GLU A 144 15.61 8.91 -0.11
C GLU A 144 16.34 7.92 0.78
N ARG A 145 15.65 7.37 1.80
CA ARG A 145 16.25 6.36 2.68
C ARG A 145 16.53 5.05 1.95
N ALA A 146 15.62 4.62 1.07
CA ALA A 146 15.82 3.41 0.28
C ALA A 146 17.06 3.55 -0.63
N LEU A 147 17.26 4.72 -1.25
CA LEU A 147 18.48 5.05 -2.01
C LEU A 147 19.75 5.00 -1.16
N CYS A 148 19.69 5.39 0.12
CA CYS A 148 20.84 5.27 1.02
C CYS A 148 21.15 3.82 1.41
N VAL A 149 20.12 2.98 1.55
CA VAL A 149 20.26 1.57 1.94
C VAL A 149 20.77 0.72 0.78
N ASP A 150 20.24 0.93 -0.42
CA ASP A 150 20.63 0.18 -1.61
C ASP A 150 20.70 1.10 -2.86
N PRO A 151 21.81 1.85 -3.02
CA PRO A 151 21.95 2.81 -4.11
C PRO A 151 21.99 2.18 -5.50
N ASN A 152 22.37 0.90 -5.61
CA ASN A 152 22.59 0.25 -6.89
C ASN A 152 21.25 -0.18 -7.49
N THR A 153 20.45 -0.93 -6.74
CA THR A 153 19.16 -1.42 -7.23
C THR A 153 18.14 -0.30 -7.39
N MET A 154 18.16 0.68 -6.49
CA MET A 154 17.22 1.81 -6.53
C MET A 154 17.40 2.71 -7.77
N LYS A 155 18.59 2.78 -8.37
CA LYS A 155 18.81 3.51 -9.63
C LYS A 155 18.07 2.90 -10.82
N HIS A 156 17.76 1.62 -10.73
CA HIS A 156 17.09 0.86 -11.78
C HIS A 156 15.57 0.78 -11.57
N TRP A 157 15.01 1.56 -10.64
CA TRP A 157 13.58 1.60 -10.40
C TRP A 157 12.78 2.10 -11.59
N GLU A 158 11.93 1.23 -12.10
CA GLU A 158 10.94 1.60 -13.11
C GLU A 158 9.74 2.28 -12.45
N ARG A 159 9.50 3.53 -12.84
CA ARG A 159 8.25 4.24 -12.55
C ARG A 159 7.25 3.89 -13.63
N ILE A 160 6.15 3.27 -13.24
CA ILE A 160 5.04 2.93 -14.12
C ILE A 160 3.89 3.88 -13.78
N ALA A 161 3.37 4.56 -14.81
CA ALA A 161 2.21 5.46 -14.72
C ALA A 161 0.92 4.75 -15.15
#